data_AF-A0A1D8GDV7-F1
#
_entry.id   AF-A0A1D8GDV7-F1
#
_cell.length_a   1.000
_cell.length_b   1.000
_cell.length_c   1.000
_cell.angle_alpha   90.00
_cell.angle_beta   90.00
_cell.angle_gamma   90.00
#
_symmetry.space_group_name_H-M   'P 1'
#
loop_
_entity.id
_entity.type
_entity.pdbx_description
1 polymer ?
#
loop_
_entity_poly.entity_id
_entity_poly.type
_entity_poly.pdbx_seq_one_letter_code
_entity_poly.pdbx_strand_id
1 'polypeptide(L)'
;MSKKILESIKGASLEAILDIEDFTTLDWVWVNRELLPDIVLNLKLDEVIGEEALEKLQQVNDEEVFKVLEEPFRQKGYLPMHQLIFANLEEGYKPTEDIQTIIFIKAKKYKQLSIILSKQYEWVLKSMAMDTYFRMGLEYDSLQETYEDLYEGNGRMIEQLLSEGEVSYLTGRWQYIRKTNELYFYKVNEYHNRWTEGEALSKFRELQQR
;
A
#
# COMPACT_ATOMS: atom_id res chain seq x y z
N MET A 1 11.10 26.86 -3.23
CA MET A 1 11.25 27.14 -1.79
C MET A 1 10.60 26.06 -0.93
N SER A 2 9.44 25.50 -1.31
CA SER A 2 8.93 24.21 -0.80
C SER A 2 9.99 23.10 -0.73
N LYS A 3 10.92 23.07 -1.71
CA LYS A 3 12.11 22.20 -1.71
C LYS A 3 12.93 22.24 -0.42
N LYS A 4 13.06 23.40 0.25
CA LYS A 4 13.84 23.50 1.50
C LYS A 4 13.16 22.77 2.67
N ILE A 5 11.83 22.82 2.74
CA ILE A 5 11.06 22.05 3.75
C ILE A 5 11.28 20.56 3.50
N LEU A 6 11.09 20.11 2.25
CA LEU A 6 11.29 18.71 1.86
C LEU A 6 12.73 18.22 2.09
N GLU A 7 13.73 19.05 1.78
CA GLU A 7 15.15 18.76 2.03
C GLU A 7 15.46 18.66 3.53
N SER A 8 14.86 19.52 4.35
CA SER A 8 15.03 19.49 5.80
C SER A 8 14.42 18.24 6.41
N ILE A 9 13.20 17.87 6.00
CA ILE A 9 12.55 16.61 6.41
C ILE A 9 13.41 15.41 5.99
N LYS A 10 13.88 15.38 4.74
CA LYS A 10 14.69 14.28 4.22
C LYS A 10 16.02 14.09 4.95
N GLY A 11 16.61 15.18 5.45
CA GLY A 11 17.87 15.16 6.18
C GLY A 11 17.74 14.92 7.69
N ALA A 12 16.53 14.95 8.24
CA ALA A 12 16.27 14.81 9.66
C ALA A 12 16.09 13.35 10.09
N SER A 13 16.39 13.05 11.36
CA SER A 13 16.05 11.77 11.96
C SER A 13 14.55 11.69 12.27
N LEU A 14 14.00 10.48 12.32
CA LEU A 14 12.59 10.29 12.63
C LEU A 14 12.22 10.80 14.04
N GLU A 15 13.14 10.69 15.00
CA GLU A 15 13.03 11.26 16.33
C GLU A 15 12.83 12.78 16.30
N ALA A 16 13.60 13.49 15.48
CA ALA A 16 13.48 14.94 15.34
C ALA A 16 12.22 15.34 14.57
N ILE A 17 11.77 14.52 13.61
CA ILE A 17 10.57 14.78 12.82
C ILE A 17 9.32 14.71 13.71
N LEU A 18 9.21 13.66 14.53
CA LEU A 18 8.00 13.38 15.31
C LEU A 18 8.07 13.78 16.79
N ASP A 19 9.23 14.27 17.25
CA ASP A 19 9.51 14.57 18.67
C ASP A 19 9.23 13.35 19.58
N ILE A 20 9.70 12.17 19.14
CA ILE A 20 9.56 10.90 19.86
C ILE A 20 10.95 10.36 20.16
N GLU A 21 11.25 10.18 21.46
CA GLU A 21 12.55 9.67 21.90
C GLU A 21 12.73 8.17 21.64
N ASP A 22 11.65 7.38 21.73
CA ASP A 22 11.72 5.91 21.64
C ASP A 22 10.62 5.31 20.74
N PHE A 23 11.03 4.87 19.55
CA PHE A 23 10.18 4.16 18.60
C PHE A 23 10.06 2.66 18.89
N THR A 24 10.75 2.10 19.89
CA THR A 24 10.77 0.65 20.13
C THR A 24 9.41 0.11 20.57
N THR A 25 8.58 0.93 21.19
CA THR A 25 7.24 0.57 21.69
C THR A 25 6.11 0.79 20.67
N LEU A 26 6.34 1.60 19.65
CA LEU A 26 5.32 1.95 18.65
C LEU A 26 5.33 0.96 17.49
N ASP A 27 4.29 0.14 17.36
CA ASP A 27 4.19 -0.79 16.24
C ASP A 27 3.74 -0.13 14.92
N TRP A 28 3.09 1.03 15.02
CA TRP A 28 2.66 1.81 13.86
C TRP A 28 2.50 3.29 14.23
N VAL A 29 2.56 4.15 13.22
CA VAL A 29 2.39 5.60 13.30
C VAL A 29 1.56 6.02 12.09
N TRP A 30 0.55 6.86 12.28
CA TRP A 30 -0.19 7.47 11.18
C TRP A 30 0.40 8.84 10.88
N VAL A 31 0.46 9.20 9.61
CA VAL A 31 0.89 10.53 9.15
C VAL A 31 -0.13 11.06 8.17
N ASN A 32 -0.61 12.27 8.42
CA ASN A 32 -1.53 13.00 7.57
C ASN A 32 -1.15 14.49 7.54
N ARG A 33 -1.96 15.30 6.86
CA ARG A 33 -1.68 16.74 6.71
C ARG A 33 -1.67 17.52 8.04
N GLU A 34 -2.41 17.06 9.04
CA GLU A 34 -2.54 17.73 10.35
C GLU A 34 -1.26 17.63 11.19
N LEU A 35 -0.42 16.62 10.94
CA LEU A 35 0.88 16.47 11.62
C LEU A 35 1.98 17.33 11.01
N LEU A 36 1.78 17.88 9.81
CA LEU A 36 2.83 18.61 9.11
C LEU A 36 3.24 19.93 9.81
N PRO A 37 2.33 20.72 10.40
CA PRO A 37 2.70 21.87 11.23
C PRO A 37 3.60 21.48 12.41
N ASP A 38 3.32 20.35 13.06
CA ASP A 38 4.14 19.86 14.18
C ASP A 38 5.53 19.48 13.69
N ILE A 39 5.66 18.82 12.52
CA ILE A 39 6.96 18.53 11.89
C ILE A 39 7.75 19.82 11.61
N VAL A 40 7.09 20.88 11.15
CA VAL A 40 7.73 22.18 10.91
C VAL A 40 8.29 22.78 12.20
N LEU A 41 7.52 22.70 13.29
CA LEU A 41 7.93 23.21 14.61
C LEU A 41 9.04 22.36 15.24
N ASN A 42 8.92 21.04 15.19
CA ASN A 42 9.90 20.10 15.75
C ASN A 42 11.28 20.28 15.09
N LEU A 43 11.28 20.53 13.78
CA LEU A 43 12.51 20.79 13.00
C LEU A 43 12.96 22.26 13.03
N LYS A 44 12.24 23.14 13.77
CA LYS A 44 12.53 24.58 13.90
C LYS A 44 12.70 25.26 12.53
N LEU A 45 11.85 24.90 11.57
CA LEU A 45 11.99 25.40 10.20
C LEU A 45 11.57 26.87 10.08
N ASP A 46 10.82 27.40 11.04
CA ASP A 46 10.56 28.82 11.21
C ASP A 46 11.85 29.63 11.43
N GLU A 47 12.82 29.10 12.20
CA GLU A 47 14.14 29.73 12.38
C GLU A 47 14.98 29.71 11.09
N VAL A 48 14.80 28.70 10.23
CA VAL A 48 15.61 28.47 9.02
C VAL A 48 15.01 29.11 7.76
N ILE A 49 13.68 29.10 7.65
CA ILE A 49 12.92 29.49 6.46
C ILE A 49 12.18 30.83 6.68
N GLY A 50 12.06 31.27 7.94
CA GLY A 50 11.35 32.48 8.36
C GLY A 50 9.91 32.19 8.79
N GLU A 51 9.25 33.21 9.34
CA GLU A 51 7.87 33.15 9.90
C GLU A 51 6.83 32.60 8.89
N GLU A 52 7.09 32.69 7.59
CA GLU A 52 6.24 32.17 6.51
C GLU A 52 6.34 30.64 6.29
N ALA A 53 7.09 29.89 7.11
CA ALA A 53 7.31 28.45 6.91
C ALA A 53 5.99 27.66 6.89
N LEU A 54 5.06 27.97 7.79
CA LEU A 54 3.74 27.34 7.87
C LEU A 54 2.83 27.69 6.69
N GLU A 55 2.87 28.94 6.20
CA GLU A 55 2.12 29.33 5.00
C GLU A 55 2.66 28.62 3.76
N LYS A 56 3.97 28.45 3.67
CA LYS A 56 4.63 27.71 2.57
C LYS A 56 4.32 26.22 2.62
N LEU A 57 4.14 25.64 3.81
CA LEU A 57 3.73 24.26 3.99
C LEU A 57 2.36 23.99 3.35
N GLN A 58 1.43 24.95 3.40
CA GLN A 58 0.12 24.81 2.75
C GLN A 58 0.20 24.64 1.23
N GLN A 59 1.31 25.05 0.62
CA GLN A 59 1.56 24.92 -0.83
C GLN A 59 2.25 23.62 -1.20
N VAL A 60 2.69 22.80 -0.23
CA VAL A 60 3.34 21.52 -0.48
C VAL A 60 2.28 20.44 -0.70
N ASN A 61 2.51 19.59 -1.70
CA ASN A 61 1.68 18.41 -1.96
C ASN A 61 1.95 17.34 -0.90
N ASP A 62 0.90 16.79 -0.31
CA ASP A 62 0.99 15.74 0.72
C ASP A 62 1.73 14.51 0.20
N GLU A 63 1.55 14.13 -1.07
CA GLU A 63 2.27 13.02 -1.70
C GLU A 63 3.78 13.24 -1.72
N GLU A 64 4.23 14.47 -1.95
CA GLU A 64 5.66 14.81 -1.93
C GLU A 64 6.22 14.71 -0.51
N VAL A 65 5.45 15.15 0.48
CA VAL A 65 5.82 15.07 1.89
C VAL A 65 5.90 13.61 2.35
N PHE A 66 4.89 12.81 2.04
CA PHE A 66 4.88 11.39 2.37
C PHE A 66 6.07 10.65 1.76
N LYS A 67 6.39 10.95 0.50
CA LYS A 67 7.54 10.37 -0.19
C LYS A 67 8.87 10.70 0.47
N VAL A 68 9.05 11.91 1.01
CA VAL A 68 10.28 12.26 1.74
C VAL A 68 10.32 11.64 3.13
N LEU A 69 9.16 11.41 3.77
CA LEU A 69 9.06 10.75 5.07
C LEU A 69 9.35 9.24 4.99
N GLU A 70 9.12 8.59 3.86
CA GLU A 70 9.35 7.15 3.70
C GLU A 70 10.76 6.72 4.13
N GLU A 71 11.79 7.48 3.81
CA GLU A 71 13.17 7.08 4.07
C GLU A 71 13.52 7.11 5.57
N PRO A 72 13.27 8.20 6.33
CA PRO A 72 13.39 8.20 7.79
C PRO A 72 12.61 7.06 8.48
N PHE A 73 11.38 6.79 8.04
CA PHE A 73 10.59 5.67 8.57
C PHE A 73 11.21 4.31 8.26
N ARG A 74 11.69 4.12 7.03
CA ARG A 74 12.33 2.87 6.58
C ARG A 74 13.61 2.57 7.34
N GLN A 75 14.41 3.60 7.64
CA GLN A 75 15.60 3.46 8.48
C GLN A 75 15.29 2.97 9.90
N LYS A 76 14.06 3.22 10.38
CA LYS A 76 13.53 2.69 11.65
C LYS A 76 12.74 1.38 11.50
N GLY A 77 12.74 0.78 10.32
CA GLY A 77 12.10 -0.50 10.05
C GLY A 77 10.58 -0.42 9.88
N TYR A 78 10.05 0.76 9.54
CA TYR A 78 8.64 0.93 9.19
C TYR A 78 8.43 0.83 7.68
N LEU A 79 7.26 0.33 7.29
CA LEU A 79 6.79 0.21 5.92
C LEU A 79 5.46 0.95 5.79
N PRO A 80 5.23 1.71 4.71
CA PRO A 80 3.96 2.39 4.50
C PRO A 80 2.86 1.38 4.16
N MET A 81 1.63 1.69 4.57
CA MET A 81 0.40 1.01 4.22
C MET A 81 -0.73 2.02 4.10
N HIS A 82 -1.62 1.81 3.13
CA HIS A 82 -2.79 2.65 2.93
C HIS A 82 -3.78 2.54 4.11
N GLN A 83 -4.28 3.66 4.63
CA GLN A 83 -5.15 3.68 5.83
C GLN A 83 -6.39 2.78 5.72
N LEU A 84 -7.03 2.71 4.55
CA LEU A 84 -8.22 1.88 4.35
C LEU A 84 -7.90 0.37 4.40
N ILE A 85 -6.69 -0.02 4.02
CA ILE A 85 -6.24 -1.41 4.13
C ILE A 85 -5.93 -1.72 5.59
N PHE A 86 -5.20 -0.81 6.24
CA PHE A 86 -4.90 -0.92 7.66
C PHE A 86 -6.16 -1.02 8.52
N ALA A 87 -7.19 -0.20 8.26
CA ALA A 87 -8.48 -0.23 8.95
C ALA A 87 -9.22 -1.56 8.85
N ASN A 88 -9.03 -2.29 7.75
CA ASN A 88 -9.65 -3.62 7.57
C ASN A 88 -8.91 -4.71 8.36
N LEU A 89 -7.66 -4.48 8.75
CA LEU A 89 -6.78 -5.48 9.36
C LEU A 89 -6.49 -5.21 10.84
N GLU A 90 -6.51 -3.95 11.27
CA GLU A 90 -6.24 -3.52 12.64
C GLU A 90 -7.53 -3.18 13.39
N GLU A 91 -7.86 -3.99 14.39
CA GLU A 91 -9.01 -3.74 15.24
C GLU A 91 -8.90 -2.40 15.99
N GLY A 92 -9.97 -1.60 15.94
CA GLY A 92 -10.05 -0.33 16.66
C GLY A 92 -9.48 0.88 15.92
N TYR A 93 -8.75 0.70 14.81
CA TYR A 93 -8.38 1.82 13.95
C TYR A 93 -9.60 2.29 13.14
N LYS A 94 -9.81 3.62 13.10
CA LYS A 94 -10.86 4.24 12.29
C LYS A 94 -10.19 5.17 11.27
N PRO A 95 -10.37 4.94 9.96
CA PRO A 95 -9.77 5.78 8.94
C PRO A 95 -10.44 7.16 8.92
N THR A 96 -9.68 8.17 8.56
CA THR A 96 -10.18 9.52 8.25
C THR A 96 -10.49 9.58 6.76
N GLU A 97 -11.77 9.76 6.41
CA GLU A 97 -12.23 9.73 5.02
C GLU A 97 -11.91 11.02 4.24
N ASP A 98 -11.72 12.13 4.95
CA ASP A 98 -11.55 13.48 4.42
C ASP A 98 -10.08 13.93 4.29
N ILE A 99 -9.16 13.20 4.90
CA ILE A 99 -7.73 13.53 4.92
C ILE A 99 -6.90 12.34 4.45
N GLN A 100 -6.02 12.58 3.47
CA GLN A 100 -5.05 11.59 3.01
C GLN A 100 -4.12 11.22 4.16
N THR A 101 -4.13 9.95 4.54
CA THR A 101 -3.38 9.41 5.66
C THR A 101 -2.62 8.16 5.24
N ILE A 102 -1.33 8.10 5.57
CA ILE A 102 -0.49 6.92 5.42
C ILE A 102 -0.18 6.35 6.79
N ILE A 103 -0.23 5.03 6.91
CA ILE A 103 0.16 4.32 8.13
C ILE A 103 1.54 3.71 7.91
N PHE A 104 2.50 4.13 8.71
CA PHE A 104 3.81 3.50 8.78
C PHE A 104 3.79 2.41 9.84
N ILE A 105 4.09 1.17 9.46
CA ILE A 105 3.95 -0.01 10.31
C ILE A 105 5.30 -0.72 10.43
N LYS A 106 5.70 -1.14 11.63
CA LYS A 106 6.92 -1.93 11.81
C LYS A 106 6.88 -3.21 10.98
N ALA A 107 8.03 -3.58 10.41
CA ALA A 107 8.18 -4.74 9.53
C ALA A 107 7.57 -6.03 10.10
N LYS A 108 7.71 -6.29 11.41
CA LYS A 108 7.12 -7.47 12.08
C LYS A 108 5.58 -7.45 12.00
N LYS A 109 4.96 -6.33 12.38
CA LYS A 109 3.51 -6.16 12.32
C LYS A 109 3.00 -6.13 10.88
N TYR A 110 3.69 -5.41 9.99
CA TYR A 110 3.40 -5.40 8.57
C TYR A 110 3.35 -6.82 8.00
N LYS A 111 4.36 -7.66 8.28
CA LYS A 111 4.37 -9.07 7.84
C LYS A 111 3.16 -9.86 8.36
N GLN A 112 2.76 -9.66 9.62
CA GLN A 112 1.58 -10.31 10.18
C GLN A 112 0.30 -9.89 9.44
N LEU A 113 0.13 -8.59 9.21
CA LEU A 113 -1.00 -8.02 8.48
C LEU A 113 -1.02 -8.48 7.01
N SER A 114 0.13 -8.53 6.34
CA SER A 114 0.25 -9.02 4.96
C SER A 114 -0.13 -10.50 4.83
N ILE A 115 0.17 -11.34 5.83
CA ILE A 115 -0.25 -12.75 5.84
C ILE A 115 -1.77 -12.85 5.95
N ILE A 116 -2.38 -12.06 6.85
CA ILE A 116 -3.84 -12.01 7.01
C ILE A 116 -4.50 -11.55 5.69
N LEU A 117 -3.98 -10.46 5.13
CA LEU A 117 -4.45 -9.89 3.86
C LEU A 117 -4.35 -10.89 2.71
N SER A 118 -3.21 -11.57 2.57
CA SER A 118 -3.00 -12.56 1.51
C SER A 118 -3.94 -13.77 1.64
N LYS A 119 -4.28 -14.18 2.86
CA LYS A 119 -5.27 -15.23 3.11
C LYS A 119 -6.70 -14.77 2.78
N GLN A 120 -7.07 -13.57 3.20
CA GLN A 120 -8.40 -13.00 2.94
C GLN A 120 -8.66 -12.81 1.44
N TYR A 121 -7.64 -12.40 0.69
CA TYR A 121 -7.73 -12.15 -0.75
C TYR A 121 -7.03 -13.24 -1.58
N GLU A 122 -6.88 -14.44 -1.03
CA GLU A 122 -6.25 -15.56 -1.74
C GLU A 122 -6.99 -15.88 -3.06
N TRP A 123 -8.31 -15.72 -3.06
CA TRP A 123 -9.14 -15.91 -4.25
C TRP A 123 -8.78 -14.93 -5.38
N VAL A 124 -8.33 -13.71 -5.06
CA VAL A 124 -7.86 -12.74 -6.05
C VAL A 124 -6.58 -13.25 -6.69
N LEU A 125 -5.62 -13.67 -5.88
CA LEU A 125 -4.33 -14.21 -6.35
C LEU A 125 -4.54 -15.46 -7.22
N LYS A 126 -5.46 -16.35 -6.83
CA LYS A 126 -5.87 -17.52 -7.63
C LYS A 126 -6.55 -17.14 -8.94
N SER A 127 -7.38 -16.10 -8.94
CA SER A 127 -8.01 -15.55 -10.15
C SER A 127 -6.97 -15.01 -11.12
N MET A 128 -6.02 -14.22 -10.61
CA MET A 128 -4.90 -13.68 -11.38
C MET A 128 -4.03 -14.80 -11.97
N ALA A 129 -3.73 -15.84 -11.20
CA ALA A 129 -3.00 -17.00 -11.69
C ALA A 129 -3.72 -17.71 -12.85
N MET A 130 -5.05 -17.90 -12.76
CA MET A 130 -5.84 -18.47 -13.86
C MET A 130 -5.79 -17.59 -15.10
N ASP A 131 -6.04 -16.28 -14.95
CA ASP A 131 -6.00 -15.35 -16.07
C ASP A 131 -4.61 -15.35 -16.73
N THR A 132 -3.54 -15.36 -15.94
CA THR A 132 -2.16 -15.41 -16.43
C THR A 132 -1.87 -16.69 -17.19
N TYR A 133 -2.13 -17.84 -16.58
CA TYR A 133 -1.87 -19.15 -17.18
C TYR A 133 -2.64 -19.37 -18.49
N PHE A 134 -3.94 -19.06 -18.52
CA PHE A 134 -4.79 -19.35 -19.69
C PHE A 134 -4.81 -18.25 -20.75
N ARG A 135 -4.49 -17.00 -20.40
CA ARG A 135 -4.70 -15.85 -21.30
C ARG A 135 -3.44 -15.11 -21.65
N MET A 136 -2.39 -15.12 -20.83
CA MET A 136 -1.22 -14.26 -21.07
C MET A 136 -0.16 -14.89 -21.98
N GLY A 137 -0.28 -16.19 -22.29
CA GLY A 137 0.65 -16.88 -23.20
C GLY A 137 2.06 -16.99 -22.65
N LEU A 138 2.18 -17.13 -21.32
CA LEU A 138 3.45 -17.39 -20.64
C LEU A 138 3.72 -18.90 -20.61
N GLU A 139 4.99 -19.27 -20.68
CA GLU A 139 5.44 -20.66 -20.65
C GLU A 139 5.59 -21.12 -19.20
N TYR A 140 4.48 -21.57 -18.60
CA TYR A 140 4.47 -22.31 -17.33
C TYR A 140 3.99 -23.73 -17.59
N ASP A 141 4.55 -24.71 -16.89
CA ASP A 141 4.19 -26.13 -17.02
C ASP A 141 2.79 -26.39 -16.44
N SER A 142 2.38 -25.63 -15.42
CA SER A 142 1.07 -25.80 -14.78
C SER A 142 0.49 -24.50 -14.18
N LEU A 143 -0.84 -24.53 -13.95
CA LEU A 143 -1.52 -23.48 -13.18
C LEU A 143 -0.94 -23.36 -11.76
N GLN A 144 -0.52 -24.48 -11.16
CA GLN A 144 0.05 -24.49 -9.81
C GLN A 144 1.37 -23.73 -9.78
N GLU A 145 2.26 -24.03 -10.72
CA GLU A 145 3.54 -23.33 -10.86
C GLU A 145 3.32 -21.82 -11.10
N THR A 146 2.37 -21.44 -11.97
CA THR A 146 2.03 -20.02 -12.17
C THR A 146 1.59 -19.35 -10.86
N TYR A 147 0.80 -20.04 -10.04
CA TYR A 147 0.34 -19.52 -8.76
C TYR A 147 1.49 -19.39 -7.76
N GLU A 148 2.29 -20.44 -7.57
CA GLU A 148 3.41 -20.47 -6.62
C GLU A 148 4.48 -19.42 -6.97
N ASP A 149 4.85 -19.31 -8.26
CA ASP A 149 5.95 -18.44 -8.69
C ASP A 149 5.60 -16.94 -8.68
N LEU A 150 4.34 -16.59 -9.00
CA LEU A 150 3.95 -15.19 -9.21
C LEU A 150 3.03 -14.62 -8.13
N TYR A 151 2.19 -15.47 -7.51
CA TYR A 151 1.02 -15.00 -6.78
C TYR A 151 0.94 -15.49 -5.34
N GLU A 152 1.49 -16.65 -4.99
CA GLU A 152 1.36 -17.22 -3.65
C GLU A 152 1.91 -16.25 -2.59
N GLY A 153 1.05 -15.88 -1.63
CA GLY A 153 1.42 -14.96 -0.56
C GLY A 153 1.81 -13.55 -1.01
N ASN A 154 1.49 -13.14 -2.26
CA ASN A 154 1.85 -11.84 -2.80
C ASN A 154 0.94 -10.72 -2.24
N GLY A 155 1.10 -10.44 -0.95
CA GLY A 155 0.32 -9.42 -0.25
C GLY A 155 0.53 -8.01 -0.79
N ARG A 156 1.69 -7.72 -1.38
CA ARG A 156 1.98 -6.42 -2.01
C ARG A 156 1.08 -6.17 -3.22
N MET A 157 0.84 -7.20 -4.04
CA MET A 157 -0.05 -7.11 -5.19
C MET A 157 -1.50 -6.85 -4.75
N ILE A 158 -1.95 -7.51 -3.68
CA ILE A 158 -3.25 -7.23 -3.07
C ILE A 158 -3.30 -5.80 -2.53
N GLU A 159 -2.25 -5.35 -1.85
CA GLU A 159 -2.19 -4.00 -1.29
C GLU A 159 -2.30 -2.93 -2.39
N GLN A 160 -1.56 -3.12 -3.49
CA GLN A 160 -1.65 -2.25 -4.66
C GLN A 160 -3.06 -2.26 -5.26
N LEU A 161 -3.61 -3.45 -5.54
CA LEU A 161 -4.94 -3.60 -6.12
C LEU A 161 -6.03 -2.94 -5.25
N LEU A 162 -5.93 -3.09 -3.93
CA LEU A 162 -6.88 -2.48 -3.02
C LEU A 162 -6.70 -0.97 -2.95
N SER A 163 -5.48 -0.45 -2.96
CA SER A 163 -5.20 0.98 -2.84
C SER A 163 -5.53 1.75 -4.13
N GLU A 164 -5.09 1.23 -5.27
CA GLU A 164 -5.18 1.87 -6.58
C GLU A 164 -6.48 1.47 -7.33
N GLY A 165 -7.14 0.39 -6.89
CA GLY A 165 -8.31 -0.18 -7.56
C GLY A 165 -7.95 -1.07 -8.76
N GLU A 166 -6.71 -1.05 -9.21
CA GLU A 166 -6.19 -1.90 -10.28
C GLU A 166 -4.72 -2.29 -10.08
N VAL A 167 -4.29 -3.35 -10.76
CA VAL A 167 -2.89 -3.73 -10.88
C VAL A 167 -2.64 -4.27 -12.28
N SER A 168 -1.49 -3.97 -12.86
CA SER A 168 -1.09 -4.45 -14.17
C SER A 168 0.17 -5.30 -14.09
N TYR A 169 0.21 -6.38 -14.88
CA TYR A 169 1.38 -7.23 -15.07
C TYR A 169 1.47 -7.63 -16.54
N LEU A 170 2.59 -7.28 -17.19
CA LEU A 170 2.80 -7.45 -18.64
C LEU A 170 1.62 -6.88 -19.46
N THR A 171 0.88 -7.74 -20.17
CA THR A 171 -0.29 -7.34 -21.00
C THR A 171 -1.62 -7.45 -20.24
N GLY A 172 -1.59 -7.97 -19.01
CA GLY A 172 -2.75 -8.16 -18.16
C GLY A 172 -2.99 -6.97 -17.22
N ARG A 173 -4.26 -6.63 -17.03
CA ARG A 173 -4.72 -5.63 -16.07
C ARG A 173 -5.90 -6.19 -15.30
N TRP A 174 -5.81 -6.14 -13.98
CA TRP A 174 -6.87 -6.55 -13.07
C TRP A 174 -7.43 -5.33 -12.35
N GLN A 175 -8.74 -5.20 -12.35
CA GLN A 175 -9.45 -4.11 -11.70
C GLN A 175 -10.40 -4.67 -10.65
N TYR A 176 -10.30 -4.20 -9.41
CA TYR A 176 -11.11 -4.69 -8.30
C TYR A 176 -12.17 -3.67 -7.89
N ILE A 177 -13.44 -4.09 -8.00
CA ILE A 177 -14.58 -3.25 -7.65
C ILE A 177 -15.05 -3.62 -6.25
N ARG A 178 -14.59 -2.85 -5.25
CA ARG A 178 -14.93 -3.05 -3.83
C ARG A 178 -16.44 -3.12 -3.57
N LYS A 179 -17.24 -2.31 -4.28
CA LYS A 179 -18.69 -2.22 -4.09
C LYS A 179 -19.41 -3.54 -4.40
N THR A 180 -18.93 -4.28 -5.40
CA THR A 180 -19.52 -5.55 -5.84
C THR A 180 -18.70 -6.76 -5.45
N ASN A 181 -17.51 -6.57 -4.86
CA ASN A 181 -16.55 -7.62 -4.52
C ASN A 181 -16.18 -8.49 -5.73
N GLU A 182 -15.91 -7.83 -6.87
CA GLU A 182 -15.61 -8.49 -8.14
C GLU A 182 -14.23 -8.06 -8.67
N LEU A 183 -13.50 -9.01 -9.24
CA LEU A 183 -12.23 -8.78 -9.94
C LEU A 183 -12.44 -8.93 -11.45
N TYR A 184 -12.13 -7.88 -12.20
CA TYR A 184 -12.23 -7.84 -13.66
C TYR A 184 -10.86 -7.98 -14.28
N PHE A 185 -10.73 -8.82 -15.29
CA PHE A 185 -9.49 -9.02 -16.03
C PHE A 185 -9.60 -8.51 -17.47
N TYR A 186 -8.58 -7.74 -17.85
CA TYR A 186 -8.38 -7.22 -19.19
C TYR A 186 -7.01 -7.66 -19.73
N LYS A 187 -6.94 -7.97 -21.01
CA LYS A 187 -5.67 -8.20 -21.73
C LYS A 187 -5.62 -7.26 -22.92
N VAL A 188 -4.56 -6.46 -23.03
CA VAL A 188 -4.44 -5.42 -24.09
C VAL A 188 -5.73 -4.56 -24.18
N ASN A 189 -6.25 -4.15 -23.02
CA ASN A 189 -7.49 -3.38 -22.86
C ASN A 189 -8.80 -4.07 -23.28
N GLU A 190 -8.78 -5.33 -23.71
CA GLU A 190 -9.97 -6.12 -23.99
C GLU A 190 -10.42 -6.86 -22.74
N TYR A 191 -11.72 -6.79 -22.42
CA TYR A 191 -12.31 -7.51 -21.29
C TYR A 191 -12.38 -9.01 -21.59
N HIS A 192 -11.96 -9.83 -20.63
CA HIS A 192 -12.00 -11.29 -20.78
C HIS A 192 -12.79 -12.02 -19.71
N ASN A 193 -12.58 -11.68 -18.44
CA ASN A 193 -13.13 -12.44 -17.32
C ASN A 193 -13.56 -11.51 -16.19
N ARG A 194 -14.49 -12.00 -15.38
CA ARG A 194 -14.88 -11.45 -14.08
C ARG A 194 -14.92 -12.58 -13.08
N TRP A 195 -14.36 -12.34 -11.91
CA TRP A 195 -14.29 -13.30 -10.83
C TRP A 195 -15.00 -12.78 -9.59
N THR A 196 -15.78 -13.66 -8.98
CA THR A 196 -16.19 -13.56 -7.58
C THR A 196 -15.39 -14.58 -6.76
N GLU A 197 -15.30 -14.38 -5.45
CA GLU A 197 -14.56 -15.28 -4.55
C GLU A 197 -14.99 -16.75 -4.70
N GLY A 198 -16.30 -17.02 -4.66
CA GLY A 198 -16.83 -18.38 -4.76
C GLY A 198 -16.53 -19.06 -6.10
N GLU A 199 -16.68 -18.32 -7.20
CA GLU A 199 -16.37 -18.80 -8.55
C GLU A 199 -14.87 -19.09 -8.69
N ALA A 200 -14.02 -18.16 -8.25
CA ALA A 200 -12.57 -18.29 -8.34
C ALA A 200 -12.04 -19.51 -7.57
N LEU A 201 -12.44 -19.65 -6.31
CA LEU A 201 -12.00 -20.76 -5.47
C LEU A 201 -12.52 -22.12 -5.94
N SER A 202 -13.74 -22.16 -6.49
CA SER A 202 -14.29 -23.39 -7.09
C SER A 202 -13.53 -23.77 -8.36
N LYS A 203 -13.35 -22.81 -9.27
CA LYS A 203 -12.72 -23.03 -10.58
C LYS A 203 -11.24 -23.40 -10.45
N PHE A 204 -10.51 -22.72 -9.58
CA PHE A 204 -9.10 -23.01 -9.34
C PHE A 204 -8.90 -24.47 -8.89
N ARG A 205 -9.72 -24.94 -7.94
CA ARG A 205 -9.68 -26.33 -7.46
C ARG A 205 -10.05 -27.35 -8.55
N GLU A 206 -11.03 -27.05 -9.38
CA GLU A 206 -11.40 -27.90 -10.53
C GLU A 206 -10.22 -28.08 -11.50
N LEU A 207 -9.49 -26.98 -11.76
CA LEU A 207 -8.41 -26.94 -12.74
C LEU A 207 -7.12 -27.58 -12.23
N GLN A 208 -6.86 -27.56 -10.92
CA GLN A 208 -5.73 -28.27 -10.32
C GLN A 208 -5.87 -29.81 -10.34
N GLN A 209 -7.08 -30.33 -10.50
CA GLN A 209 -7.36 -31.77 -10.51
C GLN A 209 -7.32 -32.40 -11.91
N ARG A 210 -7.01 -31.61 -12.94
CA ARG A 210 -6.88 -32.05 -14.33
C ARG A 210 -5.42 -32.24 -14.70
#